data_AF-A0A6I1F0A9-F1
#
_entry.id   AF-A0A6I1F0A9-F1
#
_cell.length_a   1.000
_cell.length_b   1.000
_cell.length_c   1.000
_cell.angle_alpha   90.00
_cell.angle_beta   90.00
_cell.angle_gamma   90.00
#
_symmetry.space_group_name_H-M   'P 1'
#
loop_
_entity.id
_entity.type
_entity.pdbx_description
1 polymer ?
#
loop_
_entity_poly.entity_id
_entity_poly.type
_entity_poly.pdbx_seq_one_letter_code
_entity_poly.pdbx_strand_id
1 'polypeptide(L)' 'MALYTSNFSYGMVSDIVSSLEDAKHEIKENFDQMDLENASVQEEMSEKVESMISEINQLIFSIQSVHFR' A
#
# COMPACT_ATOMS: atom_id res chain seq x y z
N MET A 1 24.51 -12.23 -15.40
CA MET A 1 23.07 -12.50 -15.24
C MET A 1 22.52 -12.23 -13.83
N ALA A 2 23.23 -11.56 -12.91
CA ALA A 2 22.83 -11.45 -11.50
C ALA A 2 21.47 -10.76 -11.26
N LEU A 3 21.12 -9.78 -12.10
CA LEU A 3 19.86 -9.01 -12.03
C LEU A 3 18.61 -9.75 -12.53
N TYR A 4 18.74 -11.02 -12.94
CA TYR A 4 17.63 -11.83 -13.44
C TYR A 4 17.56 -13.18 -12.73
N THR A 5 18.12 -13.25 -11.52
CA THR A 5 18.03 -14.44 -10.66
C THR A 5 16.74 -14.38 -9.85
N SER A 6 16.20 -15.54 -9.49
CA SER A 6 15.06 -15.65 -8.59
C SER A 6 15.29 -14.85 -7.30
N ASN A 7 16.50 -14.91 -6.72
CA ASN A 7 16.87 -14.13 -5.54
C ASN A 7 16.75 -12.61 -5.76
N PHE A 8 17.20 -12.10 -6.91
CA PHE A 8 17.05 -10.67 -7.23
C PHE A 8 15.56 -10.29 -7.37
N SER A 9 14.76 -11.12 -8.05
CA SER A 9 13.32 -10.90 -8.19
C SER A 9 12.59 -10.92 -6.84
N TYR A 10 12.95 -11.85 -5.93
CA TYR A 10 12.40 -11.88 -4.57
C TYR A 10 12.77 -10.62 -3.78
N GLY A 11 14.01 -10.16 -3.85
CA GLY A 11 14.44 -8.91 -3.22
C GLY A 11 13.65 -7.70 -3.73
N MET A 12 13.56 -7.56 -5.06
CA MET A 12 12.80 -6.48 -5.69
C MET A 12 11.32 -6.49 -5.29
N VAL A 13 10.68 -7.67 -5.24
CA VAL A 13 9.29 -7.78 -4.77
C VAL A 13 9.17 -7.40 -3.30
N SER A 14 10.10 -7.82 -2.46
CA SER A 14 10.13 -7.43 -1.05
C SER A 14 10.22 -5.92 -0.87
N ASP A 15 11.08 -5.25 -1.64
CA ASP A 15 11.24 -3.79 -1.60
C ASP A 15 9.95 -3.08 -2.04
N ILE A 16 9.33 -3.53 -3.13
CA ILE A 16 8.05 -2.98 -3.63
C ILE A 16 6.94 -3.16 -2.59
N VAL A 17 6.80 -4.36 -2.01
CA VAL A 17 5.79 -4.61 -0.97
C VAL A 17 6.02 -3.71 0.24
N SER A 18 7.27 -3.50 0.64
CA SER A 18 7.61 -2.61 1.75
C SER A 18 7.20 -1.17 1.46
N SER A 19 7.51 -0.65 0.26
CA SER A 19 7.09 0.71 -0.14
C SER A 19 5.56 0.88 -0.21
N LEU A 20 4.82 -0.18 -0.56
CA LEU A 20 3.35 -0.14 -0.56
C LEU A 20 2.78 -0.15 0.86
N GLU A 21 3.40 -0.89 1.79
CA GLU A 21 3.06 -0.85 3.22
C GLU A 21 3.34 0.54 3.82
N ASP A 22 4.47 1.16 3.45
CA ASP A 22 4.80 2.53 3.86
C ASP A 22 3.76 3.54 3.34
N ALA A 23 3.39 3.45 2.06
CA ALA A 23 2.36 4.32 1.49
C ALA A 23 1.00 4.18 2.21
N LYS A 24 0.61 2.96 2.61
CA LYS A 24 -0.59 2.72 3.41
C LYS A 24 -0.50 3.39 4.79
N HIS A 25 0.69 3.36 5.41
CA HIS A 25 0.92 4.02 6.69
C HIS A 25 0.82 5.55 6.55
N GLU A 26 1.48 6.12 5.54
CA GLU A 26 1.47 7.56 5.27
C GLU A 26 0.06 8.09 4.97
N ILE A 27 -0.77 7.33 4.23
CA ILE A 27 -2.17 7.71 3.97
C ILE A 27 -2.97 7.81 5.29
N LYS A 28 -2.80 6.84 6.19
CA LYS A 28 -3.48 6.85 7.49
C LYS A 28 -3.00 8.00 8.36
N GLU A 29 -1.68 8.17 8.45
CA GLU A 29 -1.09 9.26 9.22
C GLU A 29 -1.57 10.62 8.70
N ASN A 30 -1.64 10.79 7.38
CA ASN A 30 -2.14 12.02 6.78
C ASN A 30 -3.59 12.29 7.18
N PHE A 31 -4.46 11.27 7.11
CA PHE A 31 -5.86 11.37 7.54
C PHE A 31 -6.00 11.71 9.04
N ASP A 32 -5.23 11.04 9.90
CA ASP A 32 -5.24 11.28 11.34
C ASP A 32 -4.76 12.69 11.71
N GLN A 33 -3.91 13.29 10.87
CA GLN A 33 -3.44 14.67 11.01
C GLN A 33 -4.41 15.70 10.41
N MET A 34 -5.46 15.29 9.69
CA MET A 34 -6.45 16.22 9.15
C MET A 34 -7.34 16.74 10.28
N ASP A 35 -7.35 18.06 10.47
CA ASP A 35 -8.29 18.73 11.36
C ASP A 35 -9.64 18.92 10.63
N LEU A 36 -10.50 17.90 10.71
CA LEU A 36 -11.81 17.89 10.07
C LEU A 36 -12.90 18.32 11.07
N GLU A 37 -13.29 19.59 11.00
CA GLU A 37 -14.33 20.16 11.88
C GLU A 37 -15.76 19.69 11.55
N ASN A 38 -15.97 19.10 10.35
CA ASN A 38 -17.27 18.68 9.86
C ASN A 38 -17.38 17.15 9.80
N ALA A 39 -18.31 16.59 10.58
CA ALA A 39 -18.55 15.15 10.66
C ALA A 39 -18.85 14.48 9.30
N SER A 40 -19.62 15.14 8.41
CA SER A 40 -19.92 14.55 7.10
C SER A 40 -18.69 14.51 6.19
N VAL A 41 -17.81 15.50 6.31
CA VAL A 41 -16.55 15.55 5.57
C VAL A 41 -15.57 14.49 6.12
N GLN A 42 -15.56 14.29 7.44
CA GLN A 42 -14.78 13.24 8.08
C GLN A 42 -15.20 11.85 7.62
N GLU A 43 -16.50 11.59 7.54
CA GLU A 43 -17.05 10.31 7.06
C GLU A 43 -16.67 10.06 5.59
N GLU A 44 -16.92 11.02 4.69
CA GLU A 44 -16.56 10.89 3.27
C GLU A 44 -15.04 10.68 3.08
N MET A 45 -14.22 11.38 3.87
CA MET A 45 -12.77 11.24 3.79
C MET A 45 -12.32 9.88 4.33
N SER A 46 -12.93 9.38 5.42
CA SER A 46 -12.66 8.05 5.96
C SER A 46 -12.95 6.97 4.92
N GLU A 47 -14.09 7.03 4.22
CA GLU A 47 -14.44 6.08 3.18
C GLU A 47 -13.42 6.08 2.03
N LYS A 48 -12.95 7.27 1.61
CA LYS A 48 -11.90 7.38 0.60
C LYS A 48 -10.58 6.77 1.06
N VAL A 49 -10.17 7.05 2.29
CA VAL A 49 -8.96 6.49 2.90
C VAL A 49 -9.04 4.97 2.97
N GLU A 50 -10.16 4.41 3.41
CA GLU A 50 -10.39 2.97 3.45
C GLU A 50 -10.36 2.34 2.05
N SER A 51 -10.93 3.00 1.04
CA SER A 51 -10.86 2.53 -0.35
C SER A 51 -9.41 2.50 -0.87
N MET A 52 -8.63 3.56 -0.64
CA MET A 52 -7.22 3.61 -1.05
C MET A 52 -6.39 2.51 -0.38
N ILE A 53 -6.60 2.28 0.92
CA ILE A 53 -5.94 1.20 1.67
C ILE A 53 -6.32 -0.17 1.10
N SER A 54 -7.60 -0.37 0.77
CA SER A 54 -8.11 -1.61 0.18
C SER A 54 -7.45 -1.91 -1.17
N GLU A 55 -7.32 -0.91 -2.05
CA GLU A 55 -6.65 -1.04 -3.34
C GLU A 55 -5.17 -1.40 -3.19
N ILE A 56 -4.47 -0.77 -2.24
CA ILE A 56 -3.06 -1.12 -1.94
C ILE A 56 -2.94 -2.57 -1.45
N ASN A 57 -3.83 -3.02 -0.56
CA ASN A 57 -3.82 -4.41 -0.09
C ASN A 57 -4.07 -5.41 -1.24
N GLN A 58 -4.97 -5.09 -2.18
CA GLN A 58 -5.20 -5.91 -3.36
C GLN A 58 -3.98 -5.96 -4.29
N LEU A 59 -3.26 -4.84 -4.42
CA LEU A 59 -2.02 -4.78 -5.20
C LEU A 59 -0.91 -5.62 -4.57
N ILE A 60 -0.72 -5.52 -3.24
CA ILE A 60 0.24 -6.35 -2.49
C ILE A 60 -0.08 -7.84 -2.69
N PHE A 61 -1.34 -8.23 -2.52
CA PHE A 61 -1.78 -9.61 -2.72
C PHE A 61 -1.48 -10.08 -4.15
N SER A 62 -1.79 -9.26 -5.16
CA SER A 62 -1.52 -9.58 -6.57
C SER A 62 -0.03 -9.78 -6.83
N ILE A 63 0.83 -8.92 -6.28
CA ILE A 63 2.29 -9.01 -6.42
C ILE A 63 2.81 -10.28 -5.73
N GLN A 64 2.38 -10.55 -4.50
CA GLN A 64 2.83 -11.72 -3.72
C GLN A 64 2.34 -13.05 -4.32
N SER A 65 1.24 -13.04 -5.07
CA SER A 65 0.73 -14.23 -5.77
C SER A 65 1.62 -14.67 -6.96
N VAL A 66 2.55 -13.82 -7.40
CA VAL A 66 3.48 -14.13 -8.49
C VAL A 66 4.60 -15.04 -7.97
N HIS A 67 4.56 -16.31 -8.36
CA HIS A 67 5.63 -17.26 -8.09
C HIS A 67 6.73 -17.20 -9.16
N PHE A 68 7.92 -16.73 -8.77
CA PHE A 68 9.11 -16.84 -9.60
C PHE A 68 9.60 -18.29 -9.60
N ARG A 69 9.53 -18.95 -10.75
CA ARG A 69 10.06 -20.30 -11.00
C ARG A 69 11.54 -20.27 -11.36
#